data_AF-A0A1I5ES64-F1
#
_entry.id   AF-A0A1I5ES64-F1
#
_cell.length_a   1.000
_cell.length_b   1.000
_cell.length_c   1.000
_cell.angle_alpha   90.00
_cell.angle_beta   90.00
_cell.angle_gamma   90.00
#
_symmetry.space_group_name_H-M   'P 1'
#
loop_
_entity.id
_entity.type
_entity.pdbx_description
1 polymer ?
#
loop_
_entity_poly.entity_id
_entity_poly.type
_entity_poly.pdbx_seq_one_letter_code
_entity_poly.pdbx_strand_id
1 'polypeptide(L)'
;MKGDTTSRGYGWRHQQARRIALANMEPGQPCARCGQPMSRAEPLDLDHTDDRAGYRGLAHRSCNRSAGAAKGNAGRAKPVTSRRW
;
A
#
# COMPACT_ATOMS: atom_id res chain seq x y z
N MET A 1 -19.38 6.33 12.02
CA MET A 1 -18.29 7.33 12.06
C MET A 1 -17.41 7.15 10.84
N LYS A 2 -17.29 8.18 9.98
CA LYS A 2 -16.48 8.12 8.76
C LYS A 2 -15.02 8.32 9.17
N GLY A 3 -14.19 7.26 9.13
CA GLY A 3 -12.78 7.36 9.47
C GLY A 3 -12.12 8.42 8.60
N ASP A 4 -11.67 9.51 9.22
CA ASP A 4 -10.91 10.58 8.58
C ASP A 4 -9.75 9.95 7.80
N THR A 5 -9.44 10.45 6.61
CA THR A 5 -8.28 10.04 5.81
C THR A 5 -6.98 9.96 6.63
N THR A 6 -6.87 10.78 7.66
CA THR A 6 -5.81 10.78 8.67
C THR A 6 -5.79 9.48 9.49
N SER A 7 -6.95 9.00 9.97
CA SER A 7 -7.11 7.73 10.70
C SER A 7 -6.89 6.48 9.82
N ARG A 8 -6.98 6.62 8.50
CA ARG A 8 -6.69 5.53 7.54
C ARG A 8 -5.22 5.45 7.11
N GLY A 9 -4.35 6.35 7.58
CA GLY A 9 -2.94 6.38 7.18
C GLY A 9 -2.67 7.16 5.88
N TYR A 10 -3.70 7.79 5.30
CA TYR A 10 -3.63 8.59 4.06
C TYR A 10 -3.70 10.10 4.35
N GLY A 11 -3.20 10.52 5.51
CA GLY A 11 -3.21 11.93 5.92
C GLY A 11 -2.28 12.81 5.07
N TRP A 12 -2.27 14.11 5.35
CA TRP A 12 -1.46 15.11 4.63
C TRP A 12 0.01 14.71 4.47
N ARG A 13 0.62 14.15 5.51
CA ARG A 13 2.01 13.66 5.50
C ARG A 13 2.23 12.57 4.44
N HIS A 14 1.28 11.65 4.28
CA HIS A 14 1.36 10.60 3.26
C HIS A 14 1.29 11.17 1.86
N GLN A 15 0.38 12.11 1.63
CA GLN A 15 0.23 12.75 0.32
C GLN A 15 1.48 13.55 -0.05
N GLN A 16 2.11 14.20 0.92
CA GLN A 16 3.38 14.90 0.70
C GLN A 16 4.52 13.93 0.40
N ALA A 17 4.68 12.88 1.20
CA ALA A 17 5.69 11.85 0.95
C ALA A 17 5.50 11.20 -0.42
N ARG A 18 4.26 10.91 -0.82
CA ARG A 18 3.94 10.36 -2.16
C ARG A 18 4.35 11.33 -3.26
N ARG A 19 4.08 12.63 -3.12
CA ARG A 19 4.50 13.63 -4.11
C ARG A 19 6.02 13.71 -4.23
N ILE A 20 6.74 13.74 -3.11
CA ILE A 20 8.21 13.78 -3.09
C ILE A 20 8.78 12.51 -3.74
N ALA A 21 8.25 11.34 -3.39
CA ALA A 21 8.67 10.07 -3.97
C ALA A 21 8.45 10.03 -5.49
N LEU A 22 7.29 10.50 -5.98
CA LEU A 22 7.00 10.58 -7.41
C LEU A 22 7.91 11.57 -8.15
N ALA A 23 8.23 12.70 -7.52
CA ALA A 23 9.13 13.70 -8.10
C ALA A 23 10.56 13.14 -8.25
N ASN A 24 11.03 12.39 -7.25
CA ASN A 24 12.36 11.78 -7.24
C ASN A 24 12.43 10.41 -7.93
N MET A 25 11.30 9.88 -8.40
CA MET A 25 11.26 8.57 -9.04
C MET A 25 12.00 8.60 -10.36
N GLU A 26 12.95 7.70 -10.57
CA GLU A 26 13.57 7.50 -11.88
C GLU A 26 12.82 6.44 -12.70
N PRO A 27 12.66 6.61 -14.03
CA PRO A 27 12.08 5.59 -14.88
C PRO A 27 12.84 4.26 -14.76
N GLY A 28 12.11 3.15 -14.64
CA GLY A 28 12.71 1.84 -14.45
C GLY A 28 13.01 1.48 -12.99
N GLN A 29 12.77 2.37 -12.02
CA GLN A 29 12.86 2.01 -10.60
C GLN A 29 11.97 0.78 -10.30
N PRO A 30 12.49 -0.20 -9.52
CA PRO A 30 11.75 -1.42 -9.25
C PRO A 30 10.58 -1.15 -8.30
N CYS A 31 9.44 -1.73 -8.61
CA CYS A 31 8.27 -1.71 -7.73
C CYS A 31 8.58 -2.40 -6.40
N ALA A 32 8.28 -1.74 -5.28
CA ALA A 32 8.52 -2.27 -3.93
C ALA A 32 7.74 -3.57 -3.59
N ARG A 33 6.79 -3.97 -4.45
CA ARG A 33 5.98 -5.20 -4.30
C ARG A 33 6.39 -6.33 -5.24
N CYS A 34 6.45 -6.04 -6.55
CA CYS A 34 6.67 -7.08 -7.57
C CYS A 34 8.06 -7.02 -8.21
N GLY A 35 8.89 -6.02 -7.91
CA GLY A 35 10.23 -5.84 -8.47
C GLY A 35 10.28 -5.42 -9.94
N GLN A 36 9.13 -5.36 -10.64
CA GLN A 36 9.08 -4.94 -12.04
C GLN A 36 9.37 -3.44 -12.19
N PRO A 37 9.99 -3.02 -13.33
CA PRO A 37 10.32 -1.63 -13.58
C PRO A 37 9.04 -0.79 -13.66
N MET A 38 9.04 0.36 -12.98
CA MET A 38 7.93 1.30 -12.98
C MET A 38 8.16 2.43 -13.98
N SER A 39 7.07 2.90 -14.58
CA SER A 39 7.03 4.08 -15.43
C SER A 39 6.29 5.26 -14.78
N ARG A 40 6.71 6.49 -15.09
CA ARG A 40 5.99 7.71 -14.65
C ARG A 40 4.60 7.84 -15.28
N ALA A 41 4.35 7.15 -16.40
CA ALA A 41 3.03 7.12 -17.05
C ALA A 41 2.05 6.20 -16.31
N GLU A 42 2.54 5.32 -15.45
CA GLU A 42 1.70 4.36 -14.74
C GLU A 42 1.16 4.96 -13.42
N PRO A 43 -0.01 4.49 -12.96
CA PRO A 43 -0.50 4.87 -11.66
C PRO A 43 0.34 4.19 -10.57
N LEU A 44 1.13 4.98 -9.85
CA LEU A 44 1.93 4.53 -8.72
C LEU A 44 1.36 5.05 -7.39
N ASP A 45 1.44 4.23 -6.35
CA ASP A 45 1.10 4.61 -4.98
C ASP A 45 2.32 4.39 -4.07
N LEU A 46 2.46 5.21 -3.03
CA LEU A 46 3.55 5.06 -2.06
C LEU A 46 3.15 3.97 -1.06
N ASP A 47 3.80 2.81 -1.15
CA ASP A 47 3.52 1.66 -0.28
C ASP A 47 4.05 1.96 1.13
N HIS A 48 3.23 1.68 2.14
CA HIS A 48 3.55 1.90 3.54
C HIS A 48 3.70 0.57 4.29
N THR A 49 4.44 0.57 5.38
CA THR A 49 4.51 -0.57 6.29
C THR A 49 3.15 -0.81 6.96
N ASP A 50 2.89 -2.03 7.39
CA ASP A 50 1.58 -2.42 7.93
C ASP A 50 1.19 -1.67 9.22
N ASP A 51 2.19 -1.30 10.01
CA ASP A 51 2.10 -0.46 11.21
C ASP A 51 2.01 1.05 10.88
N ARG A 52 2.14 1.42 9.60
CA ARG A 52 2.13 2.79 9.07
C ARG A 52 3.25 3.67 9.65
N ALA A 53 4.31 3.07 10.19
CA ALA A 53 5.46 3.78 10.73
C ALA A 53 6.44 4.24 9.64
N GLY A 54 6.41 3.62 8.45
CA GLY A 54 7.34 3.93 7.37
C GLY A 54 6.82 3.61 5.97
N TYR A 55 7.67 3.84 4.98
CA TYR A 55 7.41 3.60 3.57
C TYR A 55 8.35 2.54 3.01
N ARG A 56 7.80 1.65 2.19
CA ARG A 56 8.57 0.65 1.45
C ARG A 56 9.06 1.18 0.10
N GLY A 57 8.44 2.25 -0.39
CA GLY A 57 8.75 2.89 -1.67
C GLY A 57 7.55 2.95 -2.59
N LEU A 58 7.77 3.43 -3.81
CA LEU A 58 6.73 3.43 -4.83
C LEU A 58 6.43 1.99 -5.28
N ALA A 59 5.15 1.76 -5.54
CA ALA A 59 4.67 0.51 -6.10
C ALA A 59 3.57 0.80 -7.13
N HIS A 60 3.41 -0.10 -8.10
CA HIS A 60 2.23 -0.10 -8.95
C HIS A 60 0.98 -0.06 -8.08
N ARG A 61 0.03 0.80 -8.47
CA ARG A 61 -1.26 0.93 -7.79
C ARG A 61 -1.98 -0.42 -7.65
N SER A 62 -1.93 -1.25 -8.68
CA SER A 62 -2.53 -2.60 -8.67
C SER A 62 -1.88 -3.49 -7.60
N CYS A 63 -0.55 -3.53 -7.56
CA CYS A 63 0.20 -4.33 -6.58
C CYS A 63 -0.07 -3.87 -5.14
N ASN A 64 -0.01 -2.56 -4.87
CA ASN A 64 -0.24 -2.01 -3.54
C ASN A 64 -1.69 -2.32 -3.07
N ARG A 65 -2.68 -2.05 -3.92
CA ARG A 65 -4.09 -2.29 -3.57
C ARG A 65 -4.42 -3.77 -3.40
N SER A 66 -3.83 -4.64 -4.21
CA SER A 66 -4.00 -6.09 -4.08
C SER A 66 -3.45 -6.58 -2.73
N ALA A 67 -2.27 -6.10 -2.33
CA ALA A 67 -1.70 -6.42 -1.01
C ALA A 67 -2.61 -5.94 0.14
N GLY A 68 -3.14 -4.72 0.05
CA GLY A 68 -4.11 -4.20 1.02
C GLY A 68 -5.40 -5.03 1.08
N ALA A 69 -5.92 -5.46 -0.07
CA ALA A 69 -7.11 -6.30 -0.17
C ALA A 69 -6.88 -7.70 0.41
N ALA A 70 -5.74 -8.34 0.09
CA ALA A 70 -5.35 -9.63 0.64
C ALA A 70 -5.30 -9.60 2.17
N LYS A 71 -4.68 -8.57 2.74
CA LYS A 71 -4.65 -8.36 4.20
C LYS A 71 -6.04 -8.12 4.79
N GLY A 72 -6.86 -7.29 4.15
CA GLY A 72 -8.23 -7.03 4.58
C GLY A 72 -9.08 -8.30 4.59
N ASN A 73 -8.90 -9.18 3.60
CA ASN A 73 -9.59 -10.46 3.52
C ASN A 73 -9.07 -11.45 4.58
N ALA A 74 -7.75 -11.51 4.83
CA ALA A 74 -7.18 -12.33 5.89
C ALA A 74 -7.72 -11.93 7.28
N GLY A 75 -7.88 -10.64 7.55
CA GLY A 75 -8.49 -10.17 8.81
C GLY A 75 -10.00 -10.42 8.92
N ARG A 76 -10.70 -10.68 7.80
CA ARG A 76 -12.13 -11.02 7.76
C ARG A 76 -12.41 -12.52 7.77
N ALA A 77 -11.44 -13.34 7.41
CA ALA A 77 -11.56 -14.79 7.51
C ALA A 77 -11.77 -15.13 8.99
N LYS A 78 -13.00 -15.54 9.35
CA LYS A 78 -13.27 -16.06 10.69
C LYS A 78 -12.34 -17.27 10.89
N PRO A 79 -11.70 -17.43 12.07
CA PRO A 79 -11.03 -18.69 12.36
C PRO A 79 -12.07 -19.79 12.19
N VAL A 80 -11.80 -20.73 11.28
CA VAL A 80 -12.63 -21.92 11.14
C VAL A 80 -12.42 -22.71 12.42
N THR A 81 -13.27 -22.47 13.43
CA THR A 81 -13.23 -23.25 14.67
C THR A 81 -13.70 -24.64 14.28
N SER A 82 -12.76 -25.55 14.06
CA SER A 82 -13.07 -26.97 13.96
C SER A 82 -13.50 -27.44 15.35
N ARG A 83 -14.79 -27.28 15.67
CA ARG A 83 -15.38 -28.02 16.79
C ARG A 83 -15.37 -29.48 16.37
N ARG A 84 -14.47 -30.24 16.99
CA ARG A 84 -14.48 -31.70 16.95
C ARG A 84 -15.70 -32.19 17.73
N TRP A 85 -16.26 -33.27 17.19
CA TRP A 85 -17.43 -34.06 17.55
C TRP A 85 -17.64 -34.29 19.05
#